data_AF-D2RGU1-F1
#
_entry.id   AF-D2RGU1-F1
#
_cell.length_a   1.000
_cell.length_b   1.000
_cell.length_c   1.000
_cell.angle_alpha   90.00
_cell.angle_beta   90.00
_cell.angle_gamma   90.00
#
_symmetry.space_group_name_H-M   'P 1'
#
loop_
_entity.id
_entity.type
_entity.pdbx_description
1 polymer ?
#
loop_
_entity_poly.entity_id
_entity_poly.type
_entity_poly.pdbx_seq_one_letter_code
_entity_poly.pdbx_strand_id
1 'polypeptide(L)' 'MAVRTREIEEIRKNVREFAKKQTQPFSVNDVAREFGISWTTARAILLELALEGEVEVMKTSKSYIFIPKRGDKR' A
#
# COMPACT_ATOMS: atom_id res chain seq x y z
N MET A 1 -17.10 -12.01 -14.35
CA MET A 1 -16.50 -11.75 -13.02
C MET A 1 -14.96 -11.81 -13.00
N ALA A 2 -14.28 -12.59 -13.85
CA ALA A 2 -12.81 -12.71 -13.84
C ALA A 2 -12.00 -11.43 -14.16
N VAL A 3 -12.58 -10.47 -14.91
CA VAL A 3 -11.88 -9.24 -15.32
C VAL A 3 -11.60 -8.32 -14.10
N ARG A 4 -12.56 -8.20 -13.18
CA ARG A 4 -12.42 -7.36 -11.97
C ARG A 4 -11.33 -7.87 -11.01
N THR A 5 -11.17 -9.19 -10.90
CA THR A 5 -10.16 -9.79 -10.03
C THR A 5 -8.74 -9.53 -10.56
N ARG A 6 -8.53 -9.71 -11.87
CA ARG A 6 -7.22 -9.44 -12.51
C ARG A 6 -6.80 -7.98 -12.38
N GLU A 7 -7.75 -7.06 -12.54
CA GLU A 7 -7.50 -5.62 -12.39
C GLU A 7 -7.06 -5.28 -10.95
N ILE A 8 -7.71 -5.87 -9.94
CA ILE A 8 -7.34 -5.66 -8.53
C ILE A 8 -5.97 -6.27 -8.21
N GLU A 9 -5.66 -7.46 -8.74
CA GLU A 9 -4.34 -8.09 -8.58
C GLU A 9 -3.22 -7.25 -9.18
N GLU A 10 -3.43 -6.67 -10.36
CA GLU A 10 -2.46 -5.78 -11.01
C GLU A 10 -2.27 -4.50 -10.21
N ILE A 11 -3.34 -3.88 -9.73
CA ILE A 11 -3.27 -2.70 -8.85
C ILE A 11 -2.49 -3.04 -7.58
N ARG A 12 -2.79 -4.16 -6.91
CA ARG A 12 -2.09 -4.58 -5.70
C ARG A 12 -0.59 -4.79 -5.95
N LYS A 13 -0.23 -5.42 -7.07
CA LYS A 13 1.17 -5.60 -7.49
C LYS A 13 1.86 -4.25 -7.68
N ASN A 14 1.21 -3.30 -8.35
CA ASN A 14 1.78 -1.97 -8.58
C ASN A 14 1.93 -1.16 -7.29
N VAL A 15 0.96 -1.25 -6.37
CA VAL A 15 1.06 -0.62 -5.04
C VAL A 15 2.23 -1.22 -4.23
N ARG A 16 2.45 -2.54 -4.30
CA ARG A 16 3.59 -3.19 -3.66
C ARG A 16 4.92 -2.66 -4.20
N GLU A 17 5.06 -2.58 -5.53
CA GLU A 17 6.28 -2.05 -6.16
C GLU A 17 6.50 -0.57 -5.85
N PHE A 18 5.43 0.22 -5.75
CA PHE A 18 5.50 1.59 -5.24
C PHE A 18 6.02 1.63 -3.81
N ALA A 19 5.46 0.82 -2.90
CA ALA A 19 5.84 0.79 -1.50
C ALA A 19 7.33 0.44 -1.30
N LYS A 20 7.86 -0.51 -2.09
CA LYS A 20 9.28 -0.89 -2.06
C LYS A 20 10.23 0.23 -2.51
N LYS A 21 9.77 1.13 -3.38
CA LYS A 21 10.55 2.27 -3.87
C LYS A 21 10.51 3.47 -2.92
N GLN A 22 9.56 3.49 -1.99
CA GLN A 22 9.45 4.60 -1.05
C GLN A 22 10.60 4.60 -0.05
N THR A 23 11.15 5.78 0.20
CA THR A 23 12.17 6.01 1.23
C THR A 23 11.61 6.75 2.45
N GLN A 24 10.40 7.30 2.31
CA GLN A 24 9.70 8.07 3.33
C GLN A 24 8.37 7.38 3.68
N PRO A 25 7.86 7.58 4.91
CA PRO A 25 6.51 7.14 5.25
C PRO A 25 5.47 7.80 4.34
N PHE A 26 4.41 7.06 4.04
CA PHE A 26 3.32 7.51 3.17
C PHE A 26 1.95 7.11 3.74
N SER A 27 0.90 7.78 3.29
CA SER A 27 -0.46 7.60 3.78
C SER A 27 -1.32 6.81 2.79
N VAL A 28 -2.48 6.36 3.26
CA VAL A 28 -3.53 5.78 2.39
C VAL A 28 -3.90 6.74 1.25
N ASN A 29 -3.95 8.05 1.54
CA ASN A 29 -4.39 9.04 0.57
C ASN A 29 -3.36 9.25 -0.55
N ASP A 30 -2.08 9.12 -0.24
CA ASP A 30 -1.02 9.23 -1.25
C ASP A 30 -1.17 8.12 -2.29
N VAL A 31 -1.39 6.89 -1.83
CA VAL A 31 -1.61 5.71 -2.70
C VAL A 31 -2.94 5.81 -3.46
N ALA A 32 -4.02 6.25 -2.81
CA ALA A 32 -5.31 6.43 -3.47
C ALA A 32 -5.21 7.42 -4.64
N ARG A 33 -4.47 8.52 -4.45
CA ARG A 33 -4.26 9.55 -5.48
C ARG A 33 -3.31 9.08 -6.59
N GLU A 34 -2.21 8.42 -6.23
CA GLU A 34 -1.22 7.92 -7.19
C GLU A 34 -1.82 6.90 -8.17
N PHE A 35 -2.66 5.99 -7.65
CA PHE A 35 -3.23 4.89 -8.45
C PHE A 35 -4.66 5.15 -8.93
N GLY A 36 -5.25 6.31 -8.62
CA GLY A 36 -6.62 6.64 -9.03
C GLY A 36 -7.68 5.69 -8.47
N ILE A 37 -7.46 5.13 -7.28
CA ILE A 37 -8.36 4.17 -6.63
C ILE A 37 -9.08 4.79 -5.43
N SER A 38 -10.17 4.16 -5.00
CA SER A 38 -10.87 4.60 -3.81
C SER A 38 -9.98 4.49 -2.56
N TRP A 39 -10.18 5.39 -1.60
CA TRP A 39 -9.46 5.38 -0.33
C TRP A 39 -9.60 4.05 0.42
N THR A 40 -10.79 3.43 0.40
CA THR A 40 -11.05 2.15 1.06
C THR A 40 -10.29 1.01 0.38
N THR A 41 -10.20 1.01 -0.96
CA THR A 41 -9.40 0.05 -1.72
C THR A 41 -7.92 0.20 -1.40
N ALA A 42 -7.39 1.42 -1.42
CA ALA A 42 -5.99 1.69 -1.06
C ALA A 42 -5.70 1.22 0.38
N ARG A 43 -6.60 1.50 1.32
CA ARG A 43 -6.45 1.05 2.71
C ARG A 43 -6.41 -0.47 2.83
N ALA A 44 -7.31 -1.18 2.15
CA ALA A 44 -7.35 -2.64 2.20
C ALA A 44 -6.03 -3.25 1.70
N ILE A 45 -5.58 -2.82 0.52
CA ILE A 45 -4.32 -3.28 -0.08
C ILE A 45 -3.13 -3.02 0.85
N LEU A 46 -3.02 -1.81 1.41
CA LEU A 46 -1.89 -1.46 2.27
C LEU A 46 -1.88 -2.23 3.59
N LEU A 47 -3.05 -2.53 4.16
CA LEU A 47 -3.14 -3.37 5.36
C LEU A 47 -2.79 -4.83 5.05
N GLU A 48 -3.18 -5.37 3.90
CA GLU A 48 -2.73 -6.69 3.45
C GLU A 48 -1.20 -6.74 3.30
N LEU A 49 -0.60 -5.74 2.66
CA LEU A 49 0.86 -5.62 2.55
C LEU A 49 1.54 -5.51 3.91
N ALA A 50 0.93 -4.82 4.88
CA ALA A 50 1.43 -4.76 6.25
C ALA A 50 1.39 -6.13 6.96
N LEU A 51 0.31 -6.91 6.76
CA LEU A 51 0.19 -8.27 7.28
C LEU A 51 1.22 -9.23 6.66
N GLU A 52 1.54 -9.03 5.38
CA GLU A 52 2.59 -9.75 4.67
C GLU A 52 4.01 -9.29 5.08
N GLY A 53 4.12 -8.23 5.87
CA GLY A 53 5.39 -7.67 6.30
C GLY A 53 6.15 -6.95 5.19
N GLU A 54 5.49 -6.52 4.11
CA GLU A 54 6.11 -5.71 3.05
C GLU A 54 6.28 -4.25 3.48
N VAL A 55 5.42 -3.77 4.38
CA VAL A 55 5.49 -2.44 5.00
C VAL A 55 5.18 -2.53 6.49
N GLU A 56 5.66 -1.58 7.27
CA GLU A 56 5.18 -1.40 8.64
C GLU A 56 4.01 -0.42 8.65
N VAL A 57 3.16 -0.50 9.68
CA VAL A 57 1.97 0.35 9.80
C VAL A 57 1.85 0.95 11.18
N MET A 58 1.53 2.24 11.24
CA MET A 58 1.24 2.97 12.46
C MET A 58 -0.16 3.59 12.38
N LYS A 59 -1.02 3.26 13.35
CA LYS A 59 -2.32 3.92 13.50
C LYS A 59 -2.09 5.31 14.09
N THR A 60 -2.69 6.32 13.47
CA THR A 60 -2.79 7.67 14.02
C THR A 60 -4.22 7.94 14.50
N SER A 61 -4.46 9.08 15.16
CA SER A 61 -5.81 9.47 15.60
C SER A 61 -6.84 9.48 14.46
N LYS A 62 -6.42 9.79 13.23
CA LYS A 62 -7.32 9.95 12.07
C LYS A 62 -7.18 8.86 11.00
N SER A 63 -6.00 8.23 10.86
CA SER A 63 -5.75 7.32 9.73
C SER A 63 -4.63 6.31 10.06
N TYR A 64 -3.95 5.81 9.03
CA TYR A 64 -2.78 4.96 9.09
C TYR A 64 -1.65 5.62 8.29
N ILE A 65 -0.44 5.50 8.80
CA ILE A 65 0.81 5.81 8.09
C ILE A 65 1.54 4.50 7.86
N PHE A 66 2.03 4.30 6.65
CA PHE A 66 2.79 3.14 6.23
C PHE A 66 4.25 3.52 6.09
N ILE A 67 5.12 2.73 6.71
CA ILE A 67 6.55 2.97 6.73
C ILE A 67 7.17 1.91 5.82
N PRO A 68 7.87 2.32 4.74
CA PRO A 68 8.54 1.35 3.87
C PRO A 68 9.62 0.64 4.66
N LYS A 69 9.69 -0.68 4.55
CA LYS A 69 10.87 -1.41 5.00
C LYS A 69 12.02 -0.98 4.09
N ARG A 70 12.89 -0.10 4.58
CA ARG A 70 14.20 0.09 3.93
C ARG A 70 14.78 -1.30 3.78
N GLY A 71 15.09 -1.69 2.54
CA GLY A 71 15.75 -2.95 2.27
C GLY A 71 16.82 -3.15 3.31
N ASP A 72 16.68 -4.21 4.10
CA ASP A 72 17.62 -4.63 5.11
C ASP A 72 18.97 -4.66 4.39
N LYS A 73 19.82 -3.64 4.62
CA LYS A 73 21.21 -3.67 4.17
C LYS A 73 21.89 -4.67 5.10
N ARG A 74 21.65 -5.95 4.86
CA ARG A 74 22.44 -7.06 5.38
C ARG A 74 23.25 -7.65 4.23
#